data_AF-A0A133YPR9-F1
#
_entry.id   AF-A0A133YPR9-F1
#
_cell.length_a   1.000
_cell.length_b   1.000
_cell.length_c   1.000
_cell.angle_alpha   90.00
_cell.angle_beta   90.00
_cell.angle_gamma   90.00
#
_symmetry.space_group_name_H-M   'P 1'
#
loop_
_entity.id
_entity.type
_entity.pdbx_description
1 polymer ?
#
loop_
_entity_poly.entity_id
_entity_poly.type
_entity_poly.pdbx_seq_one_letter_code
_entity_poly.pdbx_strand_id
1 'polypeptide(L)'
;MGSLAGLVTGILISYCKIPSLLAGILTMTALISINLRIMNSPNLNLLNYKTIFDYIHLKNEFNIIFIAIILNILIILCIYKFFKTEIGQAIIATGDNEKMAKSLGISTNNMTIFALMISNAIISFSGAIISQYNGFSDVNSGIGIIVVALSAIIIGEILFENLSFLKRLISIIYGSIIYRLILLLVLHLKIIKANDFKLISACLIVVFLSFPKIKENIRLKRRN
;
A
#
# COMPACT_ATOMS: atom_id res chain seq x y z
N MET A 1 -15.87 2.59 1.69
CA MET A 1 -15.81 1.12 1.71
C MET A 1 -14.58 0.56 2.42
N GLY A 2 -13.37 1.12 2.21
CA GLY A 2 -12.14 0.62 2.84
C GLY A 2 -12.20 0.40 4.36
N SER A 3 -12.61 1.41 5.14
CA SER A 3 -12.69 1.27 6.61
C SER A 3 -13.63 0.14 7.06
N LEU A 4 -14.80 0.02 6.41
CA LEU A 4 -15.77 -1.06 6.68
C LEU A 4 -15.18 -2.44 6.36
N ALA A 5 -14.44 -2.56 5.25
CA ALA A 5 -13.75 -3.80 4.92
C ALA A 5 -12.68 -4.16 5.95
N GLY A 6 -11.94 -3.15 6.44
CA GLY A 6 -10.98 -3.34 7.52
C GLY A 6 -11.63 -3.75 8.83
N LEU A 7 -12.82 -3.22 9.15
CA LEU A 7 -13.62 -3.63 10.30
C LEU A 7 -14.02 -5.09 10.18
N VAL A 8 -14.59 -5.50 9.04
CA VAL A 8 -14.99 -6.90 8.82
C VAL A 8 -13.79 -7.83 8.91
N THR A 9 -12.67 -7.48 8.25
CA THR A 9 -11.43 -8.27 8.31
C THR A 9 -10.91 -8.38 9.75
N GLY A 10 -10.93 -7.27 10.50
CA GLY A 10 -10.50 -7.23 11.89
C GLY A 10 -11.38 -8.07 12.81
N ILE A 11 -12.71 -8.06 12.61
CA ILE A 11 -13.64 -8.90 13.39
C ILE A 11 -13.38 -10.38 13.11
N LEU A 12 -13.20 -10.76 11.84
CA LEU A 12 -12.90 -12.14 11.45
C LEU A 12 -11.60 -12.64 12.10
N ILE A 13 -10.58 -11.79 12.17
CA ILE A 13 -9.29 -12.14 12.78
C ILE A 13 -9.42 -12.18 14.32
N SER A 14 -9.98 -11.14 14.92
CA SER A 14 -9.89 -10.93 16.38
C SER A 14 -10.97 -11.68 17.16
N TYR A 15 -12.18 -11.82 16.60
CA TYR A 15 -13.30 -12.51 17.23
C TYR A 15 -13.49 -13.92 16.68
N CYS A 16 -13.48 -14.10 15.34
CA CYS A 16 -13.66 -15.42 14.75
C CYS A 16 -12.38 -16.27 14.73
N LYS A 17 -11.23 -15.69 15.13
CA LYS A 17 -9.91 -16.36 15.18
C LYS A 17 -9.50 -17.02 13.86
N ILE A 18 -9.95 -16.44 12.74
CA ILE A 18 -9.62 -16.94 11.41
C ILE A 18 -8.19 -16.49 11.08
N PRO A 19 -7.36 -17.36 10.45
CA PRO A 19 -6.03 -16.97 9.98
C PRO A 19 -6.08 -15.71 9.10
N SER A 20 -5.14 -14.78 9.32
CA SER A 20 -5.12 -13.45 8.69
C SER A 20 -5.19 -13.50 7.16
N LEU A 21 -4.50 -14.45 6.53
CA LEU A 21 -4.51 -14.63 5.09
C LEU A 21 -5.91 -15.00 4.57
N LEU A 22 -6.58 -15.94 5.24
CA LEU A 22 -7.91 -16.40 4.83
C LEU A 22 -8.94 -15.29 5.01
N ALA A 23 -8.89 -14.58 6.14
CA ALA A 23 -9.75 -13.43 6.40
C ALA A 23 -9.60 -12.36 5.30
N GLY A 24 -8.36 -12.06 4.88
CA GLY A 24 -8.09 -11.10 3.80
C GLY A 24 -8.64 -11.54 2.44
N ILE A 25 -8.47 -12.82 2.06
CA ILE A 25 -9.00 -13.33 0.79
C ILE A 25 -10.54 -13.33 0.81
N LEU A 26 -11.16 -13.69 1.94
CA LEU A 26 -12.62 -13.67 2.10
C LEU A 26 -13.21 -12.25 1.99
N THR A 27 -12.57 -11.25 2.59
CA THR A 27 -13.05 -9.87 2.47
C THR A 27 -12.82 -9.29 1.08
N MET A 28 -11.72 -9.65 0.41
CA MET A 28 -11.47 -9.28 -0.98
C MET A 28 -12.57 -9.83 -1.92
N THR A 29 -12.93 -11.12 -1.81
CA THR A 29 -13.97 -11.72 -2.67
C THR A 29 -15.35 -11.15 -2.38
N ALA A 30 -15.68 -10.88 -1.11
CA ALA A 30 -16.92 -10.20 -0.73
C ALA A 30 -16.99 -8.78 -1.30
N LEU A 31 -15.90 -8.02 -1.21
CA LEU A 31 -15.81 -6.65 -1.73
C LEU A 31 -15.97 -6.58 -3.25
N ILE A 32 -15.40 -7.54 -3.98
CA ILE A 32 -15.57 -7.63 -5.45
C ILE A 32 -17.07 -7.71 -5.78
N SER A 33 -17.82 -8.55 -5.06
CA SER A 33 -19.27 -8.71 -5.28
C SER A 33 -20.06 -7.44 -4.94
N ILE A 34 -19.71 -6.75 -3.85
CA ILE A 34 -20.36 -5.50 -3.45
C ILE A 34 -20.06 -4.39 -4.47
N ASN A 35 -18.82 -4.28 -4.93
CA ASN A 35 -18.42 -3.30 -5.93
C ASN A 35 -19.15 -3.51 -7.25
N LEU A 36 -19.30 -4.76 -7.71
CA LEU A 36 -20.06 -5.06 -8.92
C LEU A 36 -21.54 -4.67 -8.81
N ARG A 37 -22.17 -4.86 -7.64
CA ARG A 37 -23.56 -4.41 -7.42
C ARG A 37 -23.71 -2.89 -7.41
N ILE A 38 -22.71 -2.17 -6.91
CA ILE A 38 -22.74 -0.70 -6.88
C ILE A 38 -22.46 -0.14 -8.27
N MET A 39 -21.51 -0.72 -8.99
CA MET A 39 -21.07 -0.24 -10.29
C MET A 39 -22.01 -0.63 -11.44
N ASN A 40 -22.81 -1.69 -11.29
CA ASN A 40 -23.67 -2.32 -12.31
C ASN A 40 -22.91 -2.81 -13.58
N SER A 41 -21.63 -2.51 -13.71
CA SER A 41 -20.74 -2.99 -14.76
C SER A 41 -19.36 -3.33 -14.19
N PRO A 42 -18.60 -4.23 -14.83
CA PRO A 42 -17.24 -4.56 -14.43
C PRO A 42 -16.24 -3.43 -14.68
N ASN A 43 -16.57 -2.52 -15.62
CA ASN A 43 -15.79 -1.34 -15.93
C ASN A 43 -16.73 -0.13 -16.05
N LEU A 44 -16.44 0.92 -15.29
CA LEU A 44 -17.09 2.22 -15.41
C LEU A 44 -16.09 3.24 -15.94
N ASN A 45 -16.52 3.98 -16.96
CA ASN A 45 -15.76 5.10 -17.49
C ASN A 45 -16.03 6.35 -16.63
N LEU A 46 -14.96 6.97 -16.12
CA LEU A 46 -15.00 8.17 -15.29
C LEU A 46 -14.61 9.44 -16.08
N LEU A 47 -14.26 9.34 -17.36
CA LEU A 47 -13.82 10.48 -18.19
C LEU A 47 -14.82 11.64 -18.28
N ASN A 48 -16.12 11.38 -18.08
CA ASN A 48 -17.18 12.40 -18.12
C ASN A 48 -17.49 13.04 -16.77
N TYR A 49 -16.79 12.66 -15.70
CA TYR A 49 -17.00 13.19 -14.36
C TYR A 49 -15.90 14.18 -13.99
N LYS A 50 -16.27 15.25 -13.28
CA LYS A 50 -15.29 16.18 -12.70
C LYS A 50 -14.44 15.45 -11.68
N THR A 51 -13.13 15.45 -11.90
CA THR A 51 -12.15 14.84 -11.00
C THR A 51 -11.57 15.86 -10.03
N ILE A 52 -10.90 15.40 -8.97
CA ILE A 52 -10.13 16.28 -8.06
C ILE A 52 -9.07 17.08 -8.84
N PHE A 53 -8.61 16.57 -9.99
CA PHE A 53 -7.66 17.24 -10.87
C PHE A 53 -8.28 18.43 -11.63
N ASP A 54 -9.58 18.41 -11.94
CA ASP A 54 -10.23 19.49 -12.71
C ASP A 54 -10.47 20.77 -11.89
N TYR A 55 -10.48 20.67 -10.55
CA TYR A 55 -10.72 21.81 -9.67
C TYR A 55 -9.52 22.76 -9.56
N ILE A 56 -8.33 22.35 -10.00
CA ILE A 56 -7.11 23.14 -9.91
C ILE A 56 -6.69 23.55 -11.33
N HIS A 57 -6.85 24.83 -11.67
CA HIS A 57 -6.49 25.37 -12.98
C HIS A 57 -5.01 25.74 -13.07
N LEU A 58 -4.11 24.77 -12.87
CA LEU A 58 -2.70 24.89 -13.30
C LEU A 58 -2.53 24.24 -14.67
N LYS A 59 -1.49 24.64 -15.42
CA LYS A 59 -1.09 24.02 -16.70
C LYS A 59 -1.17 22.49 -16.58
N ASN A 60 -2.03 21.84 -17.38
CA ASN A 60 -2.58 20.50 -17.14
C ASN A 60 -1.58 19.43 -16.67
N GLU A 61 -0.33 19.44 -17.16
CA GLU A 61 0.68 18.44 -16.79
C GLU A 61 1.29 18.63 -15.38
N PHE A 62 1.45 19.87 -14.92
CA PHE A 62 2.01 20.13 -13.58
C PHE A 62 0.99 19.94 -12.46
N ASN A 63 -0.30 20.02 -12.80
CA ASN A 63 -1.39 19.95 -11.84
C ASN A 63 -1.45 18.60 -11.12
N ILE A 64 -1.32 17.50 -11.86
CA ILE A 64 -1.35 16.13 -11.32
C ILE A 64 -0.21 15.92 -10.31
N ILE A 65 1.00 16.34 -10.68
CA ILE A 65 2.19 16.20 -9.83
C ILE A 65 2.03 17.03 -8.55
N PHE A 66 1.53 18.26 -8.68
CA PHE A 66 1.32 19.15 -7.55
C PHE A 66 0.31 18.58 -6.55
N ILE A 67 -0.84 18.09 -7.03
CA ILE A 67 -1.85 17.42 -6.21
C ILE A 67 -1.29 16.17 -5.54
N ALA A 68 -0.54 15.35 -6.28
CA ALA A 68 0.06 14.13 -5.74
C ALA A 68 1.05 14.45 -4.60
N ILE A 69 1.87 15.49 -4.73
CA ILE A 69 2.80 15.92 -3.68
C ILE A 69 2.04 16.39 -2.44
N ILE A 70 1.04 17.25 -2.60
CA ILE A 70 0.23 17.76 -1.49
C ILE A 70 -0.46 16.62 -0.74
N LEU A 71 -1.09 15.70 -1.46
CA LEU A 71 -1.77 14.55 -0.85
C LEU A 71 -0.78 13.63 -0.12
N ASN A 72 0.39 13.36 -0.70
CA ASN A 72 1.41 12.56 -0.03
C ASN A 72 1.91 13.22 1.26
N ILE A 73 2.19 14.52 1.23
CA ILE A 73 2.63 15.27 2.42
C ILE A 73 1.53 15.22 3.49
N LEU A 74 0.28 15.43 3.11
CA LEU A 74 -0.85 15.41 4.04
C LEU A 74 -1.04 14.03 4.66
N ILE A 75 -0.95 12.95 3.87
CA ILE A 75 -1.02 11.57 4.37
C ILE A 75 0.13 11.26 5.33
N ILE A 76 1.37 11.62 4.97
CA ILE A 76 2.54 11.42 5.86
C ILE A 76 2.35 12.17 7.17
N LEU A 77 1.91 13.44 7.12
CA LEU A 77 1.73 14.26 8.30
C LEU A 77 0.64 13.68 9.21
N CYS A 78 -0.48 13.24 8.64
CA CYS A 78 -1.57 12.57 9.35
C CYS A 78 -1.08 11.29 10.03
N ILE A 79 -0.36 10.43 9.31
CA ILE A 79 0.20 9.17 9.84
C ILE A 79 1.21 9.48 10.95
N TYR A 80 2.12 10.42 10.73
CA TYR A 80 3.14 10.81 11.70
C TYR A 80 2.52 11.35 12.99
N LYS A 81 1.53 12.22 12.89
CA LYS A 81 0.82 12.76 14.06
C LYS A 81 0.02 11.66 14.76
N PHE A 82 -0.65 10.79 14.00
CA PHE A 82 -1.42 9.67 14.54
C PHE A 82 -0.54 8.72 15.37
N PHE A 83 0.61 8.32 14.85
CA PHE A 83 1.52 7.43 15.59
C PHE A 83 2.17 8.08 16.81
N LYS A 84 2.10 9.41 16.97
CA LYS A 84 2.49 10.07 18.23
C LYS A 84 1.40 10.09 19.30
N THR A 85 0.17 9.71 18.96
CA THR A 85 -0.92 9.64 19.93
C THR A 85 -0.88 8.35 20.76
N GLU A 86 -1.56 8.34 21.91
CA GLU A 86 -1.67 7.17 22.79
C GLU A 86 -2.23 5.94 22.05
N ILE A 87 -3.26 6.15 21.22
CA ILE A 87 -3.87 5.08 20.40
C ILE A 87 -2.86 4.55 19.38
N GLY A 88 -2.10 5.45 18.72
CA GLY A 88 -1.08 5.06 17.76
C GLY A 88 0.05 4.23 18.39
N GLN A 89 0.51 4.63 19.59
CA GLN A 89 1.52 3.88 20.35
C GLN A 89 0.97 2.54 20.86
N ALA A 90 -0.30 2.49 21.27
CA ALA A 90 -0.96 1.25 21.68
C ALA A 90 -1.05 0.23 20.53
N ILE A 91 -1.27 0.70 19.30
CA ILE A 91 -1.22 -0.16 18.10
C ILE A 91 0.19 -0.74 17.89
N ILE A 92 1.24 0.08 18.02
CA ILE A 92 2.63 -0.38 17.90
C ILE A 92 2.93 -1.43 18.97
N ALA A 93 2.60 -1.15 20.23
CA ALA A 93 2.81 -2.08 21.34
C ALA A 93 2.04 -3.40 21.14
N THR A 94 0.81 -3.33 20.60
CA THR A 94 0.01 -4.51 20.26
C THR A 94 0.66 -5.34 19.16
N GLY A 95 1.28 -4.69 18.16
CA GLY A 95 1.99 -5.35 17.07
C GLY A 95 3.33 -5.98 17.48
N ASP A 96 4.07 -5.34 18.38
CA ASP A 96 5.37 -5.83 18.86
C ASP A 96 5.21 -7.02 19.82
N ASN A 97 4.31 -6.90 20.80
CA ASN A 97 4.04 -7.99 21.74
C ASN A 97 2.64 -7.91 22.33
N GLU A 98 1.74 -8.72 21.78
CA GLU A 98 0.35 -8.79 22.22
C GLU A 98 0.21 -9.16 23.71
N LYS A 99 1.07 -10.05 24.24
CA LYS A 99 1.02 -10.46 25.66
C LYS A 99 1.37 -9.30 26.60
N MET A 100 2.40 -8.53 26.24
CA MET A 100 2.80 -7.35 26.99
C MET A 100 1.72 -6.27 26.94
N ALA A 101 1.17 -6.00 25.77
CA ALA A 101 0.09 -5.02 25.61
C ALA A 101 -1.14 -5.37 26.47
N LYS A 102 -1.54 -6.64 26.53
CA LYS A 102 -2.63 -7.11 27.43
C LYS A 102 -2.32 -6.87 28.91
N SER A 103 -1.06 -7.10 29.33
CA SER A 103 -0.65 -6.86 30.72
C SER A 103 -0.67 -5.38 31.12
N LEU A 104 -0.52 -4.48 30.14
CA LEU A 104 -0.63 -3.03 30.30
C LEU A 104 -2.09 -2.53 30.20
N GLY A 105 -3.08 -3.43 30.14
CA GLY A 105 -4.51 -3.05 30.07
C GLY A 105 -4.98 -2.63 28.68
N ILE A 106 -4.18 -2.83 27.63
CA ILE A 106 -4.55 -2.47 26.26
C ILE A 106 -5.45 -3.58 25.67
N SER A 107 -6.59 -3.19 25.12
CA SER A 107 -7.49 -4.10 24.40
C SER A 107 -6.95 -4.46 23.02
N THR A 108 -6.08 -5.47 22.95
CA THR A 108 -5.37 -5.86 21.72
C THR A 108 -6.31 -6.17 20.56
N ASN A 109 -7.41 -6.87 20.79
CA ASN A 109 -8.42 -7.18 19.77
C ASN A 109 -9.05 -5.92 19.16
N ASN A 110 -9.31 -4.89 19.97
CA ASN A 110 -9.89 -3.65 19.46
C ASN A 110 -8.83 -2.84 18.71
N MET A 111 -7.59 -2.87 19.20
CA MET A 111 -6.46 -2.21 18.53
C MET A 111 -6.11 -2.83 17.18
N THR A 112 -6.17 -4.16 17.05
CA THR A 112 -5.97 -4.84 15.76
C THR A 112 -7.07 -4.49 14.77
N ILE A 113 -8.34 -4.49 15.20
CA ILE A 113 -9.48 -4.07 14.36
C ILE A 113 -9.27 -2.62 13.90
N PHE A 114 -8.96 -1.72 14.82
CA PHE A 114 -8.79 -0.30 14.52
C PHE A 114 -7.61 -0.05 13.57
N ALA A 115 -6.49 -0.76 13.75
CA ALA A 115 -5.36 -0.70 12.85
C ALA A 115 -5.72 -1.15 11.42
N LEU A 116 -6.47 -2.25 11.29
CA LEU A 116 -6.94 -2.77 10.00
C LEU A 116 -7.96 -1.82 9.34
N MET A 117 -8.83 -1.18 10.10
CA MET A 117 -9.76 -0.16 9.61
C MET A 117 -9.02 1.03 9.00
N ILE A 118 -8.06 1.60 9.73
CA ILE A 118 -7.28 2.76 9.27
C ILE A 118 -6.45 2.39 8.04
N SER A 119 -5.76 1.25 8.06
CA SER A 119 -4.95 0.79 6.93
C SER A 119 -5.81 0.66 5.66
N ASN A 120 -6.95 -0.02 5.75
CA ASN A 120 -7.84 -0.18 4.60
C ASN A 120 -8.51 1.13 4.17
N ALA A 121 -8.74 2.08 5.08
CA ALA A 121 -9.21 3.41 4.73
C ALA A 121 -8.21 4.17 3.86
N ILE A 122 -6.92 4.17 4.24
CA ILE A 122 -5.86 4.83 3.49
C ILE A 122 -5.65 4.16 2.12
N ILE A 123 -5.66 2.82 2.07
CA ILE A 123 -5.54 2.07 0.81
C ILE A 123 -6.73 2.36 -0.11
N SER A 124 -7.95 2.37 0.41
CA SER A 124 -9.15 2.71 -0.38
C SER A 124 -9.14 4.15 -0.89
N PHE A 125 -8.60 5.08 -0.11
CA PHE A 125 -8.43 6.47 -0.54
C PHE A 125 -7.41 6.58 -1.69
N SER A 126 -6.28 5.87 -1.58
CA SER A 126 -5.30 5.77 -2.67
C SER A 126 -5.91 5.15 -3.94
N GLY A 127 -6.70 4.08 -3.80
CA GLY A 127 -7.40 3.45 -4.93
C GLY A 127 -8.39 4.40 -5.62
N ALA A 128 -9.13 5.21 -4.84
CA ALA A 128 -10.05 6.20 -5.40
C ALA A 128 -9.32 7.28 -6.22
N ILE A 129 -8.11 7.68 -5.79
CA ILE A 129 -7.27 8.63 -6.56
C ILE A 129 -6.77 7.98 -7.85
N ILE A 130 -6.34 6.71 -7.80
CA ILE A 130 -5.87 5.97 -8.97
C ILE A 130 -6.97 5.82 -10.01
N SER A 131 -8.21 5.47 -9.62
CA SER A 131 -9.33 5.36 -10.54
C SER A 131 -9.71 6.70 -11.18
N GLN A 132 -9.60 7.80 -10.44
CA GLN A 132 -9.79 9.15 -10.99
C GLN A 132 -8.68 9.52 -11.98
N TYR A 133 -7.42 9.19 -11.66
CA TYR A 133 -6.29 9.46 -12.54
C TYR A 133 -6.35 8.67 -13.86
N ASN A 134 -6.73 7.38 -13.78
CA ASN A 134 -6.87 6.53 -14.97
C ASN A 134 -8.10 6.89 -15.82
N GLY A 135 -9.07 7.62 -15.26
CA GLY A 135 -10.31 7.97 -15.94
C GLY A 135 -11.28 6.80 -16.11
N PHE A 136 -11.02 5.64 -15.50
CA PHE A 136 -11.94 4.50 -15.46
C PHE A 136 -11.70 3.69 -14.19
N SER A 137 -12.74 2.96 -13.76
CA SER A 137 -12.70 2.07 -12.61
C SER A 137 -13.03 0.67 -13.07
N ASP A 138 -12.08 -0.25 -12.90
CA ASP A 138 -12.24 -1.68 -13.18
C ASP A 138 -12.05 -2.45 -11.86
N VAL A 139 -12.87 -3.47 -11.65
CA VAL A 139 -12.84 -4.30 -10.44
C VAL A 139 -11.52 -5.09 -10.31
N ASN A 140 -10.84 -5.33 -11.43
CA ASN A 140 -9.56 -6.03 -11.50
C ASN A 140 -8.33 -5.12 -11.36
N SER A 141 -8.50 -3.78 -11.34
CA SER A 141 -7.39 -2.81 -11.29
C SER A 141 -6.47 -2.95 -10.07
N GLY A 142 -6.90 -3.65 -9.02
CA GLY A 142 -6.11 -3.91 -7.81
C GLY A 142 -5.30 -5.20 -7.82
N ILE A 143 -5.47 -6.08 -8.83
CA ILE A 143 -4.79 -7.39 -8.84
C ILE A 143 -3.28 -7.20 -9.05
N GLY A 144 -2.49 -7.69 -8.09
CA GLY A 144 -1.02 -7.61 -8.12
C GLY A 144 -0.44 -6.37 -7.45
N ILE A 145 -1.28 -5.44 -6.96
CA ILE A 145 -0.80 -4.22 -6.28
C ILE A 145 0.03 -4.55 -5.02
N ILE A 146 -0.28 -5.65 -4.33
CA ILE A 146 0.45 -6.07 -3.12
C ILE A 146 1.91 -6.40 -3.42
N VAL A 147 2.18 -7.03 -4.57
CA VAL A 147 3.54 -7.42 -4.97
C VAL A 147 4.35 -6.18 -5.33
N VAL A 148 3.73 -5.26 -6.08
CA VAL A 148 4.33 -3.96 -6.44
C VAL A 148 4.65 -3.14 -5.18
N ALA A 149 3.71 -3.07 -4.23
CA ALA A 149 3.86 -2.33 -2.98
C ALA A 149 5.00 -2.89 -2.12
N LEU A 150 5.03 -4.20 -1.88
CA LEU A 150 6.10 -4.85 -1.13
C LEU A 150 7.48 -4.58 -1.75
N SER A 151 7.55 -4.60 -3.08
CA SER A 151 8.80 -4.40 -3.80
C SER A 151 9.30 -2.96 -3.70
N ALA A 152 8.41 -1.98 -3.83
CA ALA A 152 8.73 -0.57 -3.61
C ALA A 152 9.22 -0.31 -2.17
N ILE A 153 8.60 -0.94 -1.17
CA ILE A 153 9.01 -0.83 0.24
C ILE A 153 10.41 -1.40 0.44
N ILE A 154 10.67 -2.62 -0.07
CA ILE A 154 11.99 -3.27 0.03
C ILE A 154 13.08 -2.44 -0.65
N ILE A 155 12.81 -1.89 -1.84
CA ILE A 155 13.76 -1.01 -2.55
C ILE A 155 14.08 0.22 -1.69
N GLY A 156 13.07 0.86 -1.10
CA GLY A 156 13.27 1.99 -0.19
C GLY A 156 14.11 1.62 1.03
N GLU A 157 13.82 0.50 1.69
CA GLU A 157 14.55 0.06 2.89
C GLU A 157 16.01 -0.32 2.59
N ILE A 158 16.31 -0.94 1.45
CA ILE A 158 17.68 -1.31 1.08
C ILE A 158 18.53 -0.07 0.76
N LEU A 159 17.92 0.96 0.16
CA LEU A 159 18.65 2.15 -0.27
C LEU A 159 19.02 3.09 0.89
N PHE A 160 18.21 3.07 1.95
CA PHE A 160 18.38 3.94 3.10
C PHE A 160 18.46 3.16 4.42
N GLU A 161 19.68 2.95 4.93
CA GLU A 161 19.92 2.27 6.21
C GLU A 161 19.70 3.22 7.41
N ASN A 162 19.33 2.67 8.59
CA ASN A 162 19.22 3.38 9.88
C ASN A 162 18.31 4.64 9.89
N LEU A 163 17.06 4.48 9.47
CA LEU A 163 16.11 5.58 9.39
C LEU A 163 15.26 5.76 10.65
N SER A 164 15.05 7.02 11.05
CA SER A 164 13.99 7.37 12.01
C SER A 164 12.61 7.15 11.37
N PHE A 165 11.55 7.05 12.19
CA PHE A 165 10.19 6.74 11.72
C PHE A 165 9.72 7.65 10.57
N LEU A 166 9.94 8.97 10.68
CA LEU A 166 9.58 9.93 9.63
C LEU A 166 10.40 9.70 8.36
N LYS A 167 11.71 9.49 8.47
CA LYS A 167 12.57 9.19 7.32
C LYS A 167 12.17 7.86 6.65
N ARG A 168 11.69 6.88 7.41
CA ARG A 168 11.18 5.60 6.88
C ARG A 168 9.95 5.82 5.99
N LEU A 169 8.99 6.67 6.41
CA LEU A 169 7.83 7.02 5.59
C LEU A 169 8.23 7.69 4.27
N ILE A 170 9.19 8.61 4.32
CA ILE A 170 9.70 9.30 3.12
C ILE A 170 10.46 8.32 2.21
N SER A 171 11.25 7.41 2.79
CA SER A 171 11.98 6.39 2.03
C SER A 171 11.08 5.50 1.18
N ILE A 172 9.90 5.13 1.69
CA ILE A 172 8.91 4.33 0.93
C ILE A 172 8.44 5.07 -0.34
N ILE A 173 8.29 6.40 -0.29
CA ILE A 173 7.94 7.21 -1.47
C ILE A 173 9.06 7.16 -2.50
N TYR A 174 10.31 7.39 -2.07
CA TYR A 174 11.47 7.28 -2.97
C TYR A 174 11.59 5.88 -3.55
N GLY A 175 11.36 4.83 -2.76
CA GLY A 175 11.34 3.45 -3.22
C GLY A 175 10.29 3.19 -4.31
N SER A 176 9.09 3.76 -4.16
CA SER A 176 8.03 3.69 -5.19
C SER A 176 8.40 4.42 -6.48
N ILE A 177 9.00 5.61 -6.38
CA ILE A 177 9.47 6.39 -7.53
C ILE A 177 10.59 5.63 -8.26
N ILE A 178 11.60 5.14 -7.53
CA ILE A 178 12.70 4.36 -8.09
C ILE A 178 12.18 3.10 -8.79
N TYR A 179 11.28 2.36 -8.14
CA TYR A 179 10.65 1.19 -8.74
C TYR A 179 9.97 1.54 -10.09
N ARG A 180 9.22 2.65 -10.13
CA ARG A 180 8.56 3.12 -11.35
C ARG A 180 9.55 3.55 -12.42
N LEU A 181 10.65 4.20 -12.06
CA LEU A 181 11.72 4.60 -12.98
C LEU A 181 12.42 3.38 -13.58
N ILE A 182 12.72 2.35 -12.78
CA ILE A 182 13.33 1.11 -13.30
C ILE A 182 12.39 0.45 -14.30
N LEU A 183 11.09 0.33 -13.99
CA LEU A 183 10.11 -0.21 -14.94
C LEU A 183 10.06 0.59 -16.25
N LEU A 184 10.09 1.92 -16.17
CA LEU A 184 10.10 2.78 -17.34
C LEU A 184 11.36 2.59 -18.20
N LEU A 185 12.52 2.43 -17.56
CA LEU A 185 13.80 2.17 -18.25
C LEU A 185 13.76 0.83 -18.97
N VAL A 186 13.25 -0.23 -18.33
CA VAL A 186 13.13 -1.56 -18.97
C VAL A 186 12.19 -1.50 -20.18
N LEU A 187 11.07 -0.77 -20.08
CA LEU A 187 10.17 -0.57 -21.22
C LEU A 187 10.84 0.23 -22.36
N HIS A 188 11.65 1.23 -22.02
CA HIS A 188 12.33 2.06 -23.02
C HIS A 188 13.38 1.29 -23.82
N LEU A 189 14.04 0.30 -23.21
CA LEU A 189 15.03 -0.54 -23.89
C LEU A 189 14.44 -1.39 -25.03
N LYS A 190 13.10 -1.43 -25.23
CA LYS A 190 12.39 -2.13 -26.31
C LYS A 190 12.72 -3.62 -26.48
N ILE A 191 13.42 -4.23 -25.52
CA ILE A 191 13.80 -5.65 -25.54
C ILE A 191 12.55 -6.56 -25.46
N ILE A 192 11.42 -6.04 -24.96
CA ILE A 192 10.23 -6.82 -24.59
C ILE A 192 8.96 -6.04 -24.99
N LYS A 193 7.90 -6.73 -25.42
CA LYS A 193 6.60 -6.11 -25.76
C LYS A 193 5.93 -5.55 -24.50
N ALA A 194 5.24 -4.41 -24.63
CA ALA A 194 4.49 -3.79 -23.51
C ALA A 194 3.47 -4.72 -22.85
N ASN A 195 3.01 -5.75 -23.55
CA ASN A 195 2.08 -6.75 -23.04
C ASN A 195 2.69 -7.62 -21.91
N ASP A 196 4.02 -7.76 -21.87
CA ASP A 196 4.74 -8.55 -20.86
C ASP A 196 5.15 -7.72 -19.64
N PHE A 197 4.56 -6.54 -19.45
CA PHE A 197 4.85 -5.64 -18.33
C PHE A 197 4.77 -6.34 -16.96
N LYS A 198 3.81 -7.27 -16.79
CA LYS A 198 3.67 -8.08 -15.56
C LYS A 198 4.85 -9.05 -15.37
N LEU A 199 5.40 -9.59 -16.45
CA LEU A 199 6.53 -10.51 -16.41
C LEU A 199 7.83 -9.77 -16.01
N ILE A 200 8.06 -8.59 -16.60
CA ILE A 200 9.17 -7.70 -16.21
C ILE A 200 9.07 -7.32 -14.74
N SER A 201 7.88 -6.90 -14.31
CA SER A 201 7.61 -6.58 -12.92
C SER A 201 7.96 -7.76 -12.02
N ALA A 202 7.47 -8.97 -12.31
CA ALA A 202 7.77 -10.16 -11.51
C ALA A 202 9.28 -10.48 -11.45
N CYS A 203 10.00 -10.39 -12.58
CA CYS A 203 11.44 -10.66 -12.62
C CYS A 203 12.24 -9.66 -11.77
N LEU A 204 11.92 -8.37 -11.92
CA LEU A 204 12.54 -7.28 -11.17
C LEU A 204 12.35 -7.49 -9.65
N ILE A 205 11.15 -7.91 -9.26
CA ILE A 205 10.80 -8.22 -7.87
C ILE A 205 11.64 -9.40 -7.34
N VAL A 206 11.82 -10.47 -8.12
CA VAL A 206 12.68 -11.60 -7.74
C VAL A 206 14.13 -11.16 -7.52
N VAL A 207 14.66 -10.30 -8.39
CA VAL A 207 16.03 -9.78 -8.26
C VAL A 207 16.18 -8.97 -6.97
N PHE A 208 15.27 -8.04 -6.70
CA PHE A 208 15.35 -7.19 -5.50
C PHE A 208 15.08 -7.95 -4.20
N LEU A 209 14.15 -8.91 -4.17
CA LEU A 209 13.92 -9.77 -3.01
C LEU A 209 15.09 -10.71 -2.72
N SER A 210 15.83 -11.13 -3.75
CA SER A 210 16.99 -12.01 -3.58
C SER A 210 18.21 -11.24 -3.06
N PHE A 211 18.32 -9.95 -3.38
CA PHE A 211 19.46 -9.10 -2.99
C PHE A 211 19.76 -9.06 -1.48
N PRO A 212 18.79 -8.87 -0.56
CA PRO A 212 19.07 -8.86 0.88
C PRO A 212 19.56 -10.23 1.38
N LYS A 213 18.97 -11.34 0.91
CA LYS A 213 19.41 -12.71 1.24
C LYS A 213 20.84 -12.98 0.77
N ILE A 214 21.21 -12.46 -0.40
CA ILE A 214 22.57 -12.58 -0.94
C ILE A 214 23.56 -11.75 -0.10
N LYS A 215 23.21 -10.50 0.26
CA LYS A 215 24.03 -9.64 1.14
C LYS A 215 24.27 -10.29 2.51
N GLU A 216 23.25 -10.92 3.10
CA GLU A 216 23.34 -11.60 4.38
C GLU A 216 24.21 -12.87 4.31
N ASN A 217 24.01 -13.73 3.31
CA ASN A 217 24.84 -14.92 3.09
C ASN A 217 26.32 -14.57 2.86
N ILE A 218 26.61 -13.48 2.12
CA ILE A 218 27.98 -13.01 1.90
C ILE A 218 28.59 -12.50 3.22
N ARG A 219 27.80 -11.84 4.08
CA ARG A 219 28.25 -11.33 5.39
C ARG A 219 28.52 -12.46 6.39
N LEU A 220 27.70 -13.52 6.37
CA LEU A 220 27.89 -14.72 7.18
C LEU A 220 29.13 -15.52 6.72
N LYS A 221 29.34 -15.65 5.40
CA LYS A 221 30.51 -16.34 4.84
C LYS A 221 31.84 -15.59 5.06
N ARG A 222 31.81 -14.30 5.41
CA ARG A 222 33.00 -13.53 5.83
C ARG A 222 33.29 -13.59 7.33
N ARG A 223 32.38 -14.14 8.14
CA ARG A 223 32.52 -14.29 9.60
C ARG A 223 32.96 -15.69 10.03
N ASN A 224 32.90 -16.67 9.13
CA ASN A 224 33.49 -18.01 9.26
C ASN A 224 34.79 -18.07 8.46
#